data_AF-A0A8C7CD19-F1
#
_entry.id   AF-A0A8C7CD19-F1
#
_cell.length_a   1.000
_cell.length_b   1.000
_cell.length_c   1.000
_cell.angle_alpha   90.00
_cell.angle_beta   90.00
_cell.angle_gamma   90.00
#
_symmetry.space_group_name_H-M   'P 1'
#
loop_
_entity.id
_entity.type
_entity.pdbx_description
1 polymer ?
#
loop_
_entity_poly.entity_id
_entity_poly.type
_entity_poly.pdbx_seq_one_letter_code
_entity_poly.pdbx_strand_id
1 'polypeptide(L)'
;MAGWMWIRCFLGPHLQRVHRSQGESRTEGRAGRRGWTYQPKSLEKHTDSILGWASALWSLSYYSSPLLLCYLYRKGYICSSKLVPVSQYVGTVMVCLLGVACLRGWGRWRNSEYQQFISILEETRKNHTPSNKKKLACYDFDFSHWPADFSWEEVSNPKLLSKTGVSLLKPEPKLRGAADSVLNSLRTLPCHIVSFLIAHSFGRRMLYPGSVFLLQRAMRPMLQQGQARLIEECEGQRNKLVACDGNEIDTMFVDRRRDEGQHGQTLVICCEGNAGFYEVGCMNTPLEGGYSVLGWNHPGFAGSTGVPFPQNEANAMDVVIQFAVHKLGFQLSEIVVYAWSIGGFTASWAVMSYPEIQALVLDASFDDLLPLALKVMPDSWRPLVTHTVRQYMNLNSADQLCKYQGPVLLIRRTKDEIITTTGPEDIMSNRGNNLLLKLLQFRYPQVMTDDGVRAIRAWLAASNHVEEAAVYSSYEVDDDWCVSVLQSYKTERDVFFPWSVGEDMTLEGRRQLALFLARKYMRNFDSTHCTPLPYSEFTAPWRL
;
A
#
# COMPACT_ATOMS: atom_id res chain seq x y z
N MET A 1 -37.00 -25.75 -2.52
CA MET A 1 -36.24 -24.72 -1.77
C MET A 1 -35.05 -25.29 -0.97
N ALA A 2 -35.19 -26.44 -0.27
CA ALA A 2 -34.10 -27.02 0.54
C ALA A 2 -32.82 -27.42 -0.24
N GLY A 3 -32.96 -28.02 -1.44
CA GLY A 3 -31.81 -28.43 -2.25
C GLY A 3 -30.92 -27.28 -2.71
N TRP A 4 -31.51 -26.15 -3.11
CA TRP A 4 -30.77 -24.93 -3.48
C TRP A 4 -30.02 -24.32 -2.30
N MET A 5 -30.61 -24.36 -1.09
CA MET A 5 -29.95 -23.89 0.12
C MET A 5 -28.74 -24.76 0.49
N TRP A 6 -28.84 -26.07 0.27
CA TRP A 6 -27.72 -26.99 0.51
C TRP A 6 -26.54 -26.71 -0.41
N ILE A 7 -26.78 -26.50 -1.72
CA ILE A 7 -25.72 -26.12 -2.68
C ILE A 7 -25.04 -24.81 -2.27
N ARG A 8 -25.82 -23.83 -1.82
CA ARG A 8 -25.29 -22.54 -1.31
C ARG A 8 -24.45 -22.71 -0.05
N CYS A 9 -24.80 -23.63 0.85
CA CYS A 9 -23.98 -23.92 2.03
C CYS A 9 -22.69 -24.66 1.68
N PHE A 10 -22.74 -25.54 0.66
CA PHE A 10 -21.59 -26.28 0.15
C PHE A 10 -20.56 -25.36 -0.53
N LEU A 11 -21.01 -24.49 -1.43
CA LEU A 11 -20.16 -23.54 -2.16
C LEU A 11 -19.93 -22.21 -1.43
N GLY A 12 -20.63 -21.99 -0.31
CA GLY A 12 -20.60 -20.70 0.37
C GLY A 12 -19.25 -20.38 1.03
N PRO A 13 -18.98 -19.10 1.29
CA PRO A 13 -17.73 -18.66 1.90
C PRO A 13 -17.61 -19.08 3.36
N HIS A 14 -16.40 -19.09 3.89
CA HIS A 14 -16.18 -19.23 5.32
C HIS A 14 -16.60 -17.96 6.06
N LEU A 15 -17.57 -18.10 6.97
CA LEU A 15 -18.01 -17.04 7.88
C LEU A 15 -17.08 -17.00 9.09
N GLN A 16 -16.57 -15.81 9.41
CA GLN A 16 -15.52 -15.62 10.40
C GLN A 16 -16.08 -14.94 11.67
N ARG A 17 -16.84 -13.86 11.49
CA ARG A 17 -17.36 -13.05 12.60
C ARG A 17 -18.73 -12.47 12.28
N VAL A 18 -19.54 -12.30 13.32
CA VAL A 18 -20.77 -11.52 13.29
C VAL A 18 -20.57 -10.26 14.12
N HIS A 19 -20.63 -9.12 13.45
CA HIS A 19 -20.52 -7.80 14.04
C HIS A 19 -21.85 -7.34 14.62
N ARG A 20 -21.80 -6.36 15.52
CA ARG A 20 -23.00 -5.72 16.07
C ARG A 20 -23.75 -4.97 14.97
N SER A 21 -25.07 -5.05 14.98
CA SER A 21 -25.90 -4.23 14.09
C SER A 21 -25.82 -2.74 14.51
N GLN A 22 -25.44 -1.87 13.58
CA GLN A 22 -25.34 -0.41 13.76
C GLN A 22 -26.70 0.29 14.08
N GLY A 23 -27.78 -0.46 14.31
CA GLY A 23 -29.12 0.07 14.63
C GLY A 23 -29.58 -0.14 16.07
N GLU A 24 -28.86 -0.90 16.90
CA GLU A 24 -29.18 -1.05 18.33
C GLU A 24 -28.52 0.11 19.11
N SER A 25 -29.30 1.10 19.52
CA SER A 25 -28.84 2.24 20.30
C SER A 25 -28.05 1.81 21.56
N ARG A 26 -27.06 2.62 21.94
CA ARG A 26 -26.43 2.57 23.27
C ARG A 26 -27.50 2.92 24.32
N THR A 27 -28.32 1.96 24.71
CA THR A 27 -29.14 2.11 25.91
C THR A 27 -28.20 1.98 27.10
N GLU A 28 -28.01 3.07 27.82
CA GLU A 28 -27.25 3.13 29.06
C GLU A 28 -27.74 2.02 30.02
N GLY A 29 -26.81 1.19 30.50
CA GLY A 29 -27.08 0.28 31.64
C GLY A 29 -27.14 -1.22 31.35
N ARG A 30 -27.05 -1.70 30.10
CA ARG A 30 -26.75 -3.11 29.82
C ARG A 30 -25.49 -3.21 28.97
N ALA A 31 -24.52 -4.00 29.40
CA ALA A 31 -23.36 -4.37 28.58
C ALA A 31 -23.87 -4.97 27.26
N GLY A 32 -23.93 -4.15 26.21
CA GLY A 32 -24.44 -4.54 24.90
C GLY A 32 -23.62 -5.73 24.39
N ARG A 33 -24.28 -6.70 23.76
CA ARG A 33 -23.58 -7.88 23.22
C ARG A 33 -22.49 -7.40 22.26
N ARG A 34 -21.23 -7.60 22.66
CA ARG A 34 -20.04 -7.44 21.81
C ARG A 34 -20.21 -8.35 20.58
N GLY A 35 -19.70 -7.93 19.41
CA GLY A 35 -19.64 -8.84 18.26
C GLY A 35 -18.95 -10.15 18.64
N TRP A 36 -19.33 -11.26 18.03
CA TRP A 36 -18.80 -12.58 18.38
C TRP A 36 -18.23 -13.31 17.17
N THR A 37 -17.19 -14.10 17.42
CA THR A 37 -16.60 -14.98 16.40
C THR A 37 -17.59 -16.10 16.10
N TYR A 38 -17.82 -16.36 14.81
CA TYR A 38 -18.71 -17.42 14.36
C TYR A 38 -18.29 -18.76 14.98
N GLN A 39 -19.26 -19.50 15.53
CA GLN A 39 -19.01 -20.79 16.17
C GLN A 39 -19.44 -21.94 15.24
N PRO A 40 -18.51 -22.52 14.46
CA PRO A 40 -18.84 -23.66 13.63
C PRO A 40 -19.22 -24.86 14.50
N LYS A 41 -20.19 -25.66 14.03
CA LYS A 41 -20.52 -26.94 14.67
C LYS A 41 -19.33 -27.91 14.54
N SER A 42 -19.30 -28.94 15.40
CA SER A 42 -18.19 -29.92 15.44
C SER A 42 -17.82 -30.45 14.05
N LEU A 43 -18.81 -30.82 13.22
CA LEU A 43 -18.55 -31.31 11.87
C LEU A 43 -17.80 -30.29 10.99
N GLU A 44 -18.31 -29.05 10.93
CA GLU A 44 -17.67 -27.96 10.17
C GLU A 44 -16.25 -27.69 10.68
N LYS A 45 -16.08 -27.60 12.01
CA LYS A 45 -14.78 -27.36 12.65
C LYS A 45 -13.70 -28.39 12.26
N HIS A 46 -14.04 -29.68 12.30
CA HIS A 46 -13.09 -30.74 11.93
C HIS A 46 -12.78 -30.70 10.43
N THR A 47 -13.80 -30.51 9.59
CA THR A 47 -13.60 -30.44 8.13
C THR A 47 -12.78 -29.22 7.71
N ASP A 48 -12.99 -28.05 8.34
CA ASP A 48 -12.20 -26.84 8.08
C ASP A 48 -10.75 -27.01 8.52
N SER A 49 -10.49 -27.74 9.61
CA SER A 49 -9.12 -28.07 10.02
C SER A 49 -8.40 -28.91 8.97
N ILE A 50 -9.04 -29.95 8.44
CA ILE A 50 -8.47 -30.82 7.39
C ILE A 50 -8.19 -30.02 6.11
N LEU A 51 -9.15 -29.22 5.65
CA LEU A 51 -8.99 -28.36 4.47
C LEU A 51 -7.89 -27.30 4.70
N GLY A 52 -7.81 -26.77 5.92
CA GLY A 52 -6.77 -25.84 6.33
C GLY A 52 -5.36 -26.44 6.26
N TRP A 53 -5.19 -27.71 6.65
CA TRP A 53 -3.94 -28.45 6.52
C TRP A 53 -3.61 -28.75 5.06
N ALA A 54 -4.58 -29.18 4.26
CA ALA A 54 -4.40 -29.41 2.84
C ALA A 54 -3.94 -28.13 2.10
N SER A 55 -4.55 -26.99 2.42
CA SER A 55 -4.14 -25.67 1.91
C SER A 55 -2.72 -25.30 2.34
N ALA A 56 -2.34 -25.56 3.60
CA ALA A 56 -0.98 -25.28 4.08
C ALA A 56 0.08 -26.12 3.33
N LEU A 57 -0.19 -27.41 3.17
CA LEU A 57 0.67 -28.33 2.42
C LEU A 57 0.78 -27.90 0.96
N TRP A 58 -0.32 -27.51 0.32
CA TRP A 58 -0.30 -26.99 -1.05
C TRP A 58 0.60 -25.76 -1.18
N SER A 59 0.47 -24.79 -0.27
CA SER A 59 1.31 -23.58 -0.28
C SER A 59 2.78 -23.93 -0.04
N LEU A 60 3.09 -24.81 0.92
CA LEU A 60 4.46 -25.27 1.16
C LEU A 60 5.04 -25.97 -0.07
N SER A 61 4.27 -26.85 -0.72
CA SER A 61 4.66 -27.51 -1.96
C SER A 61 4.87 -26.50 -3.10
N TYR A 62 4.02 -25.48 -3.22
CA TYR A 62 4.17 -24.43 -4.23
C TYR A 62 5.49 -23.66 -4.04
N TYR A 63 5.78 -23.20 -2.81
CA TYR A 63 7.01 -22.44 -2.53
C TYR A 63 8.28 -23.30 -2.58
N SER A 64 8.20 -24.58 -2.22
CA SER A 64 9.31 -25.53 -2.33
C SER A 64 9.42 -26.21 -3.70
N SER A 65 8.48 -25.96 -4.62
CA SER A 65 8.39 -26.65 -5.91
C SER A 65 9.66 -26.59 -6.76
N PRO A 66 10.44 -25.49 -6.83
CA PRO A 66 11.67 -25.48 -7.61
C PRO A 66 12.72 -26.46 -7.04
N LEU A 67 12.84 -26.50 -5.71
CA LEU A 67 13.76 -27.42 -5.02
C LEU A 67 13.30 -28.87 -5.13
N LEU A 68 11.99 -29.10 -4.95
CA LEU A 68 11.37 -30.41 -5.11
C LEU A 68 11.54 -30.93 -6.54
N LEU A 69 11.34 -30.08 -7.55
CA LEU A 69 11.48 -30.47 -8.95
C LEU A 69 12.94 -30.85 -9.28
N CYS A 70 13.92 -30.06 -8.83
CA CYS A 70 15.33 -30.39 -8.97
C CYS A 70 15.68 -31.72 -8.28
N TYR A 71 15.14 -31.97 -7.08
CA TYR A 71 15.34 -33.23 -6.37
C TYR A 71 14.72 -34.42 -7.12
N LEU A 72 13.46 -34.29 -7.57
CA LEU A 72 12.74 -35.33 -8.31
C LEU A 72 13.40 -35.64 -9.66
N TYR A 73 13.89 -34.62 -10.36
CA TYR A 73 14.67 -34.76 -11.58
C TYR A 73 15.98 -35.52 -11.32
N ARG A 74 16.78 -35.08 -10.33
CA ARG A 74 18.06 -35.71 -9.96
C ARG A 74 17.89 -37.19 -9.56
N LYS A 75 16.77 -37.55 -8.95
CA LYS A 75 16.47 -38.92 -8.52
C LYS A 75 15.73 -39.76 -9.59
N GLY A 76 15.48 -39.21 -10.77
CA GLY A 76 14.83 -39.93 -11.86
C GLY A 76 13.38 -40.33 -11.55
N TYR A 77 12.65 -39.53 -10.77
CA TYR A 77 11.23 -39.75 -10.50
C TYR A 77 10.32 -39.24 -11.62
N ILE A 78 10.85 -38.46 -12.58
CA ILE A 78 10.14 -37.98 -13.77
C ILE A 78 10.21 -39.04 -14.88
N CYS A 79 9.63 -40.21 -14.63
CA CYS A 79 9.49 -41.29 -15.62
C CYS A 79 8.04 -41.80 -15.63
N SER A 80 7.50 -42.12 -16.82
CA SER A 80 6.09 -42.48 -17.00
C SER A 80 5.63 -43.64 -16.11
N SER A 81 6.50 -44.62 -15.82
CA SER A 81 6.21 -45.76 -14.95
C SER A 81 5.96 -45.38 -13.48
N LYS A 82 6.53 -44.27 -13.00
CA LYS A 82 6.38 -43.79 -11.62
C LYS A 82 5.36 -42.65 -11.47
N LEU A 83 4.98 -42.01 -12.58
CA LEU A 83 3.96 -40.95 -12.60
C LEU A 83 2.52 -41.51 -12.45
N VAL A 84 2.26 -42.72 -12.95
CA VAL A 84 0.92 -43.34 -12.87
C VAL A 84 0.48 -43.65 -11.43
N PRO A 85 1.30 -44.24 -10.55
CA PRO A 85 0.92 -44.38 -9.14
C PRO A 85 0.72 -43.04 -8.43
N VAL A 86 1.56 -42.04 -8.73
CA VAL A 86 1.45 -40.69 -8.15
C VAL A 86 0.12 -40.04 -8.52
N SER A 87 -0.33 -40.15 -9.78
CA SER A 87 -1.61 -39.59 -10.19
C SER A 87 -2.80 -40.28 -9.51
N GLN A 88 -2.72 -41.58 -9.22
CA GLN A 88 -3.73 -42.30 -8.44
C GLN A 88 -3.80 -41.81 -6.98
N TYR A 89 -2.66 -41.57 -6.33
CA TYR A 89 -2.62 -41.00 -4.99
C TYR A 89 -3.21 -39.59 -4.97
N VAL A 90 -2.82 -38.74 -5.92
CA VAL A 90 -3.38 -37.38 -6.04
C VAL A 90 -4.89 -37.43 -6.29
N GLY A 91 -5.36 -38.29 -7.19
CA GLY A 91 -6.78 -38.49 -7.45
C GLY A 91 -7.55 -38.93 -6.20
N THR A 92 -7.01 -39.88 -5.44
CA THR A 92 -7.61 -40.34 -4.17
C THR A 92 -7.70 -39.21 -3.15
N VAL A 93 -6.62 -38.44 -2.96
CA VAL A 93 -6.61 -37.27 -2.07
C VAL A 93 -7.67 -36.25 -2.49
N MET A 94 -7.80 -35.95 -3.80
CA MET A 94 -8.81 -35.02 -4.30
C MET A 94 -10.24 -35.50 -4.04
N VAL A 95 -10.53 -36.80 -4.21
CA VAL A 95 -11.85 -37.38 -3.89
C VAL A 95 -12.12 -37.29 -2.38
N CYS A 96 -11.12 -37.58 -1.54
CA CYS A 96 -11.26 -37.42 -0.09
C CYS A 96 -11.53 -35.96 0.31
N LEU A 97 -10.80 -35.01 -0.27
CA LEU A 97 -11.00 -33.57 0.00
C LEU A 97 -12.38 -33.09 -0.47
N LEU A 98 -12.89 -33.60 -1.59
CA LEU A 98 -14.26 -33.34 -2.05
C LEU A 98 -15.29 -33.88 -1.04
N GLY A 99 -15.10 -35.10 -0.52
CA GLY A 99 -15.92 -35.66 0.55
C GLY A 99 -15.92 -34.78 1.82
N VAL A 100 -14.74 -34.30 2.23
CA VAL A 100 -14.58 -33.36 3.36
C VAL A 100 -15.34 -32.05 3.10
N ALA A 101 -15.27 -31.50 1.89
CA ALA A 101 -16.02 -30.30 1.52
C ALA A 101 -17.54 -30.52 1.57
N CYS A 102 -18.04 -31.70 1.17
CA CYS A 102 -19.45 -32.06 1.26
C CYS A 102 -19.92 -32.11 2.71
N LEU A 103 -19.12 -32.73 3.59
CA LEU A 103 -19.39 -32.78 5.03
C LEU A 103 -19.38 -31.38 5.67
N ARG A 104 -18.47 -30.50 5.24
CA ARG A 104 -18.48 -29.09 5.65
C ARG A 104 -19.77 -28.40 5.26
N GLY A 105 -20.20 -28.55 4.00
CA GLY A 105 -21.46 -27.99 3.50
C GLY A 105 -22.67 -28.48 4.30
N TRP A 106 -22.69 -29.76 4.69
CA TRP A 106 -23.72 -30.31 5.59
C TRP A 106 -23.68 -29.68 6.99
N GLY A 107 -22.49 -29.47 7.55
CA GLY A 107 -22.30 -28.78 8.83
C GLY A 107 -22.90 -27.37 8.83
N ARG A 108 -22.59 -26.60 7.78
CA ARG A 108 -23.11 -25.24 7.54
C ARG A 108 -24.61 -25.22 7.32
N TRP A 109 -25.14 -26.16 6.55
CA TRP A 109 -26.59 -26.29 6.34
C TRP A 109 -27.35 -26.55 7.64
N ARG A 110 -26.74 -27.20 8.64
CA ARG A 110 -27.37 -27.40 9.95
C ARG A 110 -27.19 -26.20 10.90
N ASN A 111 -26.46 -25.15 10.52
CA ASN A 111 -26.25 -23.96 11.35
C ASN A 111 -27.20 -22.82 10.92
N SER A 112 -28.11 -22.42 11.81
CA SER A 112 -29.09 -21.37 11.53
C SER A 112 -28.45 -19.99 11.29
N GLU A 113 -27.36 -19.68 11.99
CA GLU A 113 -26.63 -18.41 11.82
C GLU A 113 -25.99 -18.34 10.42
N TYR A 114 -25.36 -19.43 9.98
CA TYR A 114 -24.81 -19.53 8.64
C TYR A 114 -25.90 -19.46 7.56
N GLN A 115 -27.06 -20.11 7.79
CA GLN A 115 -28.20 -20.03 6.86
C GLN A 115 -28.75 -18.61 6.70
N GLN A 116 -28.79 -17.83 7.78
CA GLN A 116 -29.18 -16.42 7.73
C GLN A 116 -28.17 -15.60 6.92
N PHE A 117 -26.88 -15.74 7.26
CA PHE A 117 -25.78 -15.12 6.53
C PHE A 117 -25.84 -15.40 5.02
N ILE A 118 -25.87 -16.67 4.62
CA ILE A 118 -25.81 -17.05 3.20
C ILE A 118 -27.04 -16.54 2.43
N SER A 119 -28.19 -16.45 3.10
CA SER A 119 -29.40 -15.87 2.50
C SER A 119 -29.25 -14.39 2.24
N ILE A 120 -28.69 -13.63 3.20
CA ILE A 120 -28.40 -12.19 3.05
C ILE A 120 -27.35 -11.96 1.96
N LEU A 121 -26.31 -12.78 1.89
CA LEU A 121 -25.28 -12.69 0.84
C LEU A 121 -25.89 -12.90 -0.56
N GLU A 122 -26.72 -13.93 -0.70
CA GLU A 122 -27.39 -14.23 -1.97
C GLU A 122 -28.42 -13.17 -2.37
N GLU A 123 -29.14 -12.60 -1.38
CA GLU A 123 -30.04 -11.48 -1.62
C GLU A 123 -29.28 -10.24 -2.09
N THR A 124 -28.15 -9.93 -1.45
CA THR A 124 -27.30 -8.79 -1.79
C THR A 124 -26.68 -8.94 -3.17
N ARG A 125 -26.23 -10.14 -3.54
CA ARG A 125 -25.73 -10.45 -4.90
C ARG A 125 -26.76 -10.23 -6.00
N LYS A 126 -28.03 -10.52 -5.70
CA LYS A 126 -29.12 -10.29 -6.64
C LYS A 126 -29.48 -8.81 -6.72
N ASN A 127 -29.58 -8.16 -5.57
CA ASN A 127 -30.03 -6.78 -5.42
C ASN A 127 -29.09 -6.03 -4.44
N HIS A 128 -28.06 -5.37 -4.98
CA HIS A 128 -27.08 -4.61 -4.21
C HIS A 128 -27.61 -3.23 -3.81
N THR A 129 -28.52 -3.21 -2.83
CA THR A 129 -29.08 -1.97 -2.26
C THR A 129 -28.30 -1.54 -1.02
N PRO A 130 -28.29 -0.24 -0.65
CA PRO A 130 -27.66 0.22 0.59
C PRO A 130 -28.17 -0.49 1.85
N SER A 131 -29.47 -0.85 1.89
CA SER A 131 -30.07 -1.61 2.99
C SER A 131 -29.51 -3.03 3.09
N ASN A 132 -29.39 -3.73 1.96
CA ASN A 132 -28.82 -5.08 1.92
C ASN A 132 -27.33 -5.07 2.26
N LYS A 133 -26.58 -4.07 1.74
CA LYS A 133 -25.19 -3.86 2.13
C LYS A 133 -25.03 -3.67 3.63
N LYS A 134 -25.87 -2.85 4.27
CA LYS A 134 -25.84 -2.64 5.73
C LYS A 134 -26.09 -3.93 6.51
N LYS A 135 -26.99 -4.80 6.03
CA LYS A 135 -27.21 -6.13 6.63
C LYS A 135 -25.99 -7.04 6.43
N LEU A 136 -25.41 -7.05 5.22
CA LEU A 136 -24.25 -7.88 4.90
C LEU A 136 -23.00 -7.44 5.69
N ALA A 137 -22.83 -6.14 5.93
CA ALA A 137 -21.76 -5.56 6.73
C ALA A 137 -21.75 -6.01 8.19
N CYS A 138 -22.83 -6.65 8.67
CA CYS A 138 -22.85 -7.29 9.98
C CYS A 138 -22.07 -8.63 9.99
N TYR A 139 -21.53 -9.09 8.86
CA TYR A 139 -20.83 -10.37 8.73
C TYR A 139 -19.46 -10.17 8.10
N ASP A 140 -18.43 -10.78 8.68
CA ASP A 140 -17.11 -10.91 8.07
C ASP A 140 -16.90 -12.33 7.55
N PHE A 141 -16.51 -12.44 6.30
CA PHE A 141 -16.40 -13.68 5.55
C PHE A 141 -15.37 -13.55 4.42
N ASP A 142 -15.12 -14.64 3.68
CA ASP A 142 -14.13 -14.63 2.60
C ASP A 142 -14.41 -13.53 1.56
N PHE A 143 -13.47 -12.59 1.44
CA PHE A 143 -13.62 -11.37 0.63
C PHE A 143 -13.93 -11.63 -0.85
N SER A 144 -13.45 -12.73 -1.42
CA SER A 144 -13.76 -13.13 -2.80
C SER A 144 -15.27 -13.25 -3.08
N HIS A 145 -16.09 -13.45 -2.05
CA HIS A 145 -17.54 -13.56 -2.19
C HIS A 145 -18.28 -12.23 -2.00
N TRP A 146 -17.60 -11.20 -1.49
CA TRP A 146 -18.14 -9.88 -1.23
C TRP A 146 -18.53 -9.20 -2.56
N PRO A 147 -19.76 -8.66 -2.70
CA PRO A 147 -20.18 -7.95 -3.92
C PRO A 147 -19.38 -6.66 -4.15
N ALA A 148 -19.07 -6.31 -5.41
CA ALA A 148 -18.39 -5.06 -5.71
C ALA A 148 -19.23 -3.85 -5.27
N ASP A 149 -18.58 -2.88 -4.61
CA ASP A 149 -19.21 -1.66 -4.10
C ASP A 149 -18.99 -0.46 -5.01
N PHE A 150 -17.92 -0.49 -5.79
CA PHE A 150 -17.58 0.49 -6.81
C PHE A 150 -16.65 -0.14 -7.85
N SER A 151 -16.87 0.20 -9.11
CA SER A 151 -15.97 -0.16 -10.21
C SER A 151 -15.46 1.09 -10.91
N TRP A 152 -14.18 1.05 -11.31
CA TRP A 152 -13.59 2.04 -12.21
C TRP A 152 -14.44 2.32 -13.47
N GLU A 153 -15.18 1.31 -13.95
CA GLU A 153 -16.05 1.43 -15.14
C GLU A 153 -17.24 2.39 -14.92
N GLU A 154 -17.63 2.67 -13.67
CA GLU A 154 -18.76 3.56 -13.34
C GLU A 154 -18.50 5.02 -13.75
N VAL A 155 -17.24 5.43 -13.83
CA VAL A 155 -16.82 6.81 -14.11
C VAL A 155 -16.12 6.94 -15.47
N SER A 156 -15.55 5.84 -15.96
CA SER A 156 -14.65 5.84 -17.11
C SER A 156 -15.37 5.90 -18.45
N ASN A 157 -14.87 6.73 -19.37
CA ASN A 157 -15.36 6.76 -20.76
C ASN A 157 -14.69 5.64 -21.58
N PRO A 158 -15.43 4.63 -22.08
CA PRO A 158 -14.86 3.47 -22.78
C PRO A 158 -14.01 3.82 -24.01
N LYS A 159 -14.18 5.03 -24.56
CA LYS A 159 -13.51 5.49 -25.78
C LYS A 159 -12.09 6.03 -25.57
N LEU A 160 -11.70 6.35 -24.33
CA LEU A 160 -10.40 6.99 -24.03
C LEU A 160 -9.32 6.03 -23.51
N LEU A 161 -9.60 4.73 -23.40
CA LEU A 161 -8.81 3.84 -22.54
C LEU A 161 -8.13 2.70 -23.29
N SER A 162 -6.82 2.62 -23.13
CA SER A 162 -6.01 1.48 -23.55
C SER A 162 -6.08 0.35 -22.52
N LYS A 163 -6.00 -0.91 -22.96
CA LYS A 163 -5.92 -2.12 -22.10
C LYS A 163 -4.70 -2.17 -21.16
N THR A 164 -3.92 -1.10 -21.06
CA THR A 164 -2.62 -1.05 -20.37
C THR A 164 -2.69 -0.47 -18.96
N GLY A 165 -3.87 -0.08 -18.47
CA GLY A 165 -4.05 0.56 -17.16
C GLY A 165 -3.75 2.06 -17.18
N VAL A 166 -3.70 2.68 -15.99
CA VAL A 166 -3.42 4.11 -15.85
C VAL A 166 -1.97 4.46 -16.22
N SER A 167 -1.73 5.70 -16.63
CA SER A 167 -0.39 6.10 -17.09
C SER A 167 0.61 6.10 -15.93
N LEU A 168 1.64 5.26 -16.02
CA LEU A 168 2.83 5.38 -15.20
C LEU A 168 3.78 6.43 -15.79
N LEU A 169 4.62 6.98 -14.91
CA LEU A 169 5.73 7.80 -15.36
C LEU A 169 6.71 6.94 -16.16
N LYS A 170 6.80 7.21 -17.47
CA LYS A 170 7.75 6.50 -18.33
C LYS A 170 9.17 6.92 -17.94
N PRO A 171 10.10 5.95 -17.78
CA PRO A 171 11.51 6.29 -17.65
C PRO A 171 11.98 7.09 -18.88
N GLU A 172 12.88 8.04 -18.69
CA GLU A 172 13.48 8.74 -19.82
C GLU A 172 14.13 7.74 -20.79
N PRO A 173 13.86 7.86 -22.11
CA PRO A 173 14.51 7.00 -23.08
C PRO A 173 16.01 7.28 -23.09
N LYS A 174 16.83 6.29 -22.74
CA LYS A 174 18.27 6.37 -22.96
C LYS A 174 18.52 6.63 -24.45
N LEU A 175 19.35 7.63 -24.79
CA LEU A 175 19.85 7.84 -26.15
C LEU A 175 20.43 6.52 -26.66
N ARG A 176 19.72 5.85 -27.59
CA ARG A 176 20.23 4.64 -28.25
C ARG A 176 20.97 5.07 -29.52
N GLY A 177 22.25 4.74 -29.61
CA GLY A 177 22.98 4.70 -30.88
C GLY A 177 22.35 3.64 -31.80
N ALA A 178 22.08 4.01 -33.06
CA ALA A 178 21.28 3.23 -33.99
C ALA A 178 21.94 1.92 -34.52
N ALA A 179 23.16 1.59 -34.11
CA ALA A 179 23.95 0.50 -34.69
C ALA A 179 23.98 -0.84 -33.90
N ASP A 180 23.49 -0.89 -32.66
CA ASP A 180 23.71 -2.05 -31.75
C ASP A 180 22.53 -3.05 -31.65
N SER A 181 21.50 -2.95 -32.49
CA SER A 181 20.15 -3.38 -32.07
C SER A 181 19.81 -4.87 -32.16
N VAL A 182 20.53 -5.71 -32.91
CA VAL A 182 20.10 -7.12 -33.13
C VAL A 182 21.03 -8.13 -32.44
N LEU A 183 22.34 -8.05 -32.66
CA LEU A 183 23.31 -8.96 -32.06
C LEU A 183 23.39 -8.78 -30.53
N ASN A 184 23.29 -7.54 -30.06
CA ASN A 184 23.27 -7.23 -28.63
C ASN A 184 21.94 -7.66 -27.98
N SER A 185 20.83 -7.58 -28.72
CA SER A 185 19.50 -8.03 -28.26
C SER A 185 19.41 -9.55 -28.08
N LEU A 186 20.04 -10.33 -28.95
CA LEU A 186 20.18 -11.78 -28.79
C LEU A 186 21.11 -12.16 -27.63
N ARG A 187 22.21 -11.41 -27.44
CA ARG A 187 23.16 -11.63 -26.34
C ARG A 187 22.57 -11.27 -24.97
N THR A 188 21.66 -10.30 -24.88
CA THR A 188 21.00 -9.92 -23.63
C THR A 188 19.72 -10.69 -23.35
N LEU A 189 19.21 -11.49 -24.30
CA LEU A 189 17.99 -12.28 -24.15
C LEU A 189 18.01 -13.20 -22.90
N PRO A 190 19.09 -13.93 -22.58
CA PRO A 190 19.14 -14.74 -21.36
C PRO A 190 19.00 -13.88 -20.09
N CYS A 191 19.61 -12.69 -20.08
CA CYS A 191 19.49 -11.74 -18.97
C CYS A 191 18.05 -11.23 -18.83
N HIS A 192 17.36 -10.94 -19.93
CA HIS A 192 15.95 -10.54 -19.91
C HIS A 192 15.05 -11.65 -19.36
N ILE A 193 15.26 -12.90 -19.78
CA ILE A 193 14.51 -14.06 -19.28
C ILE A 193 14.75 -14.25 -17.77
N VAL A 194 16.02 -14.22 -17.33
CA VAL A 194 16.35 -14.35 -15.90
C VAL A 194 15.76 -13.20 -15.09
N SER A 195 15.85 -11.97 -15.59
CA SER A 195 15.29 -10.78 -14.94
C SER A 195 13.77 -10.88 -14.80
N PHE A 196 13.08 -11.31 -15.87
CA PHE A 196 11.64 -11.58 -15.85
C PHE A 196 11.29 -12.62 -14.79
N LEU A 197 12.01 -13.76 -14.77
CA LEU A 197 11.78 -14.81 -13.79
C LEU A 197 12.00 -14.31 -12.36
N ILE A 198 13.06 -13.53 -12.10
CA ILE A 198 13.34 -12.95 -10.79
C ILE A 198 12.21 -12.01 -10.37
N ALA A 199 11.82 -11.06 -11.23
CA ALA A 199 10.77 -10.11 -10.95
C ALA A 199 9.42 -10.80 -10.67
N HIS A 200 9.04 -11.78 -11.48
CA HIS A 200 7.76 -12.48 -11.35
C HIS A 200 7.73 -13.60 -10.30
N SER A 201 8.85 -13.87 -9.61
CA SER A 201 8.93 -14.89 -8.56
C SER A 201 9.42 -14.31 -7.22
N PHE A 202 10.70 -14.45 -6.93
CA PHE A 202 11.31 -14.10 -5.64
C PHE A 202 11.45 -12.59 -5.44
N GLY A 203 11.85 -11.84 -6.47
CA GLY A 203 12.13 -10.40 -6.35
C GLY A 203 10.92 -9.60 -5.87
N ARG A 204 9.75 -9.77 -6.51
CA ARG A 204 8.52 -9.11 -6.05
C ARG A 204 8.10 -9.53 -4.64
N ARG A 205 8.25 -10.82 -4.30
CA ARG A 205 7.88 -11.34 -2.98
C ARG A 205 8.79 -10.83 -1.85
N MET A 206 10.06 -10.59 -2.13
CA MET A 206 10.96 -9.91 -1.20
C MET A 206 10.59 -8.44 -1.04
N LEU A 207 10.22 -7.78 -2.14
CA LEU A 207 9.89 -6.37 -2.11
C LEU A 207 8.57 -6.11 -1.40
N TYR A 208 7.58 -6.99 -1.59
CA TYR A 208 6.24 -6.95 -0.98
C TYR A 208 5.94 -8.27 -0.26
N PRO A 209 6.58 -8.54 0.89
CA PRO A 209 6.36 -9.76 1.66
C PRO A 209 4.92 -9.91 2.14
N GLY A 210 4.18 -8.80 2.33
CA GLY A 210 2.74 -8.85 2.66
C GLY A 210 1.88 -9.56 1.59
N SER A 211 2.34 -9.68 0.35
CA SER A 211 1.68 -10.48 -0.71
C SER A 211 1.93 -11.99 -0.62
N VAL A 212 2.77 -12.45 0.32
CA VAL A 212 3.10 -13.86 0.49
C VAL A 212 2.05 -14.54 1.36
N PHE A 213 1.38 -15.57 0.80
CA PHE A 213 0.29 -16.28 1.45
C PHE A 213 0.63 -16.81 2.86
N LEU A 214 1.85 -17.34 3.06
CA LEU A 214 2.26 -17.86 4.37
C LEU A 214 2.33 -16.75 5.43
N LEU A 215 2.84 -15.56 5.09
CA LEU A 215 2.87 -14.41 6.00
C LEU A 215 1.46 -13.94 6.31
N GLN A 216 0.62 -13.77 5.29
CA GLN A 216 -0.78 -13.37 5.47
C GLN A 216 -1.55 -14.36 6.36
N ARG A 217 -1.32 -15.67 6.17
CA ARG A 217 -1.92 -16.70 7.01
C ARG A 217 -1.50 -16.58 8.47
N ALA A 218 -0.23 -16.24 8.74
CA ALA A 218 0.28 -16.02 10.08
C ALA A 218 -0.31 -14.74 10.72
N MET A 219 -0.50 -13.68 9.92
CA MET A 219 -1.04 -12.39 10.38
C MET A 219 -2.57 -12.37 10.48
N ARG A 220 -3.27 -13.34 9.87
CA ARG A 220 -4.74 -13.38 9.79
C ARG A 220 -5.48 -13.08 11.10
N PRO A 221 -5.12 -13.65 12.28
CA PRO A 221 -5.81 -13.33 13.52
C PRO A 221 -5.71 -11.85 13.91
N MET A 222 -4.54 -11.25 13.71
CA MET A 222 -4.29 -9.83 13.96
C MET A 222 -5.09 -8.95 12.99
N LEU A 223 -5.12 -9.30 11.70
CA LEU A 223 -5.89 -8.56 10.69
C LEU A 223 -7.40 -8.61 10.97
N GLN A 224 -7.93 -9.79 11.31
CA GLN A 224 -9.35 -9.95 11.68
C GLN A 224 -9.72 -9.13 12.91
N GLN A 225 -8.83 -9.10 13.92
CA GLN A 225 -9.04 -8.27 15.11
C GLN A 225 -8.99 -6.78 14.78
N GLY A 226 -8.02 -6.34 13.96
CA GLY A 226 -7.90 -4.95 13.51
C GLY A 226 -9.12 -4.49 12.73
N GLN A 227 -9.58 -5.30 11.78
CA GLN A 227 -10.81 -5.02 11.03
C GLN A 227 -12.05 -4.96 11.95
N ALA A 228 -12.20 -5.90 12.88
CA ALA A 228 -13.30 -5.88 13.83
C ALA A 228 -13.29 -4.63 14.71
N ARG A 229 -12.11 -4.17 15.14
CA ARG A 229 -11.95 -2.91 15.87
C ARG A 229 -12.42 -1.73 15.04
N LEU A 230 -11.99 -1.64 13.78
CA LEU A 230 -12.37 -0.54 12.88
C LEU A 230 -13.89 -0.52 12.65
N ILE A 231 -14.53 -1.67 12.45
CA ILE A 231 -15.99 -1.74 12.22
C ILE A 231 -16.78 -1.44 13.50
N GLU A 232 -16.39 -2.03 14.63
CA GLU A 232 -17.18 -2.01 15.87
C GLU A 232 -16.92 -0.78 16.75
N GLU A 233 -15.70 -0.24 16.73
CA GLU A 233 -15.29 0.89 17.57
C GLU A 233 -15.21 2.21 16.79
N CYS A 234 -14.90 2.16 15.50
CA CYS A 234 -14.74 3.34 14.64
C CYS A 234 -15.84 3.49 13.59
N GLU A 235 -16.89 2.68 13.63
CA GLU A 235 -17.99 2.68 12.64
C GLU A 235 -17.52 2.52 11.18
N GLY A 236 -16.42 1.80 10.99
CA GLY A 236 -15.80 1.56 9.69
C GLY A 236 -16.71 0.80 8.73
N GLN A 237 -16.65 1.18 7.46
CA GLN A 237 -17.36 0.58 6.34
C GLN A 237 -16.35 -0.09 5.42
N ARG A 238 -16.35 -1.43 5.38
CA ARG A 238 -15.56 -2.21 4.43
C ARG A 238 -16.18 -2.11 3.04
N ASN A 239 -15.35 -1.95 2.01
CA ASN A 239 -15.79 -1.88 0.62
C ASN A 239 -14.87 -2.70 -0.29
N LYS A 240 -15.46 -3.30 -1.33
CA LYS A 240 -14.72 -3.89 -2.45
C LYS A 240 -14.73 -2.96 -3.65
N LEU A 241 -13.55 -2.53 -4.08
CA LEU A 241 -13.38 -1.71 -5.28
C LEU A 241 -12.82 -2.56 -6.42
N VAL A 242 -13.29 -2.37 -7.65
CA VAL A 242 -12.75 -3.07 -8.84
C VAL A 242 -11.93 -2.12 -9.68
N ALA A 243 -10.62 -2.34 -9.73
CA ALA A 243 -9.67 -1.55 -10.50
C ALA A 243 -9.75 -1.86 -12.01
N CYS A 244 -9.14 -1.00 -12.83
CA CYS A 244 -9.20 -1.11 -14.30
C CYS A 244 -8.52 -2.37 -14.89
N ASP A 245 -7.67 -3.04 -14.11
CA ASP A 245 -7.06 -4.33 -14.46
C ASP A 245 -7.86 -5.54 -13.94
N GLY A 246 -9.05 -5.30 -13.38
CA GLY A 246 -9.94 -6.32 -12.83
C GLY A 246 -9.57 -6.78 -11.42
N ASN A 247 -8.53 -6.21 -10.79
CA ASN A 247 -8.22 -6.54 -9.41
C ASN A 247 -9.28 -5.97 -8.45
N GLU A 248 -9.68 -6.79 -7.49
CA GLU A 248 -10.54 -6.41 -6.38
C GLU A 248 -9.67 -5.88 -5.24
N ILE A 249 -9.93 -4.66 -4.78
CA ILE A 249 -9.18 -3.96 -3.74
C ILE A 249 -10.04 -3.87 -2.49
N ASP A 250 -9.53 -4.40 -1.37
CA ASP A 250 -10.16 -4.35 -0.05
C ASP A 250 -9.83 -3.03 0.63
N THR A 251 -10.89 -2.29 1.00
CA THR A 251 -10.78 -0.96 1.60
C THR A 251 -11.65 -0.82 2.83
N MET A 252 -11.27 0.09 3.72
CA MET A 252 -12.00 0.46 4.92
C MET A 252 -12.13 1.97 5.00
N PHE A 253 -13.37 2.46 5.02
CA PHE A 253 -13.68 3.87 5.17
C PHE A 253 -14.26 4.16 6.55
N VAL A 254 -13.72 5.16 7.23
CA VAL A 254 -14.26 5.71 8.47
C VAL A 254 -14.66 7.16 8.22
N ASP A 255 -15.96 7.45 8.33
CA ASP A 255 -16.51 8.79 8.10
C ASP A 255 -16.60 9.56 9.42
N ARG A 256 -15.83 10.65 9.53
CA ARG A 256 -15.80 11.53 10.71
C ARG A 256 -16.49 12.87 10.47
N ARG A 257 -17.12 13.10 9.32
CA ARG A 257 -17.80 14.37 9.00
C ARG A 257 -18.94 14.72 9.95
N ARG A 258 -19.46 13.74 10.68
CA ARG A 258 -20.56 13.90 11.65
C ARG A 258 -20.07 14.18 13.07
N ASP A 259 -18.77 14.03 13.32
CA ASP A 259 -18.20 14.29 14.63
C ASP A 259 -18.04 15.81 14.83
N GLU A 260 -17.96 16.28 16.08
CA GLU A 260 -17.92 17.72 16.40
C GLU A 260 -16.62 18.42 15.93
N GLY A 261 -15.61 17.68 15.47
CA GLY A 261 -14.31 18.18 15.05
C GLY A 261 -14.22 18.59 13.57
N GLN A 262 -13.41 19.62 13.27
CA GLN A 262 -13.21 20.10 11.90
C GLN A 262 -12.42 19.12 11.01
N HIS A 263 -11.57 18.27 11.60
CA HIS A 263 -10.73 17.32 10.85
C HIS A 263 -11.54 16.28 10.06
N GLY A 264 -12.79 16.00 10.46
CA GLY A 264 -13.64 15.05 9.77
C GLY A 264 -13.95 15.42 8.31
N GLN A 265 -13.85 16.70 7.94
CA GLN A 265 -14.04 17.16 6.55
C GLN A 265 -12.86 16.83 5.63
N THR A 266 -11.68 16.56 6.19
CA THR A 266 -10.51 16.12 5.43
C THR A 266 -10.46 14.60 5.39
N LEU A 267 -10.33 14.05 4.20
CA LEU A 267 -10.09 12.62 4.00
C LEU A 267 -8.60 12.34 3.95
N VAL A 268 -8.11 11.43 4.80
CA VAL A 268 -6.75 10.89 4.70
C VAL A 268 -6.78 9.52 4.02
N ILE A 269 -6.24 9.43 2.81
CA ILE A 269 -6.03 8.15 2.12
C ILE A 269 -4.68 7.59 2.54
N CYS A 270 -4.68 6.38 3.09
CA CYS A 270 -3.50 5.76 3.70
C CYS A 270 -2.88 4.70 2.79
N CYS A 271 -1.64 4.91 2.36
CA CYS A 271 -0.84 3.97 1.58
C CYS A 271 0.16 3.24 2.49
N GLU A 272 -0.03 1.93 2.64
CA GLU A 272 0.74 1.10 3.56
C GLU A 272 2.16 0.76 3.07
N GLY A 273 2.94 0.17 3.97
CA GLY A 273 4.28 -0.35 3.69
C GLY A 273 4.27 -1.75 3.08
N ASN A 274 5.45 -2.31 2.81
CA ASN A 274 5.60 -3.57 2.08
C ASN A 274 5.12 -4.85 2.81
N ALA A 275 4.90 -4.74 4.11
CA ALA A 275 4.23 -5.72 4.96
C ALA A 275 3.13 -5.04 5.79
N GLY A 276 2.70 -3.84 5.39
CA GLY A 276 1.63 -3.09 6.03
C GLY A 276 0.27 -3.52 5.51
N PHE A 277 -0.73 -3.42 6.38
CA PHE A 277 -2.13 -3.75 6.10
C PHE A 277 -2.98 -2.68 6.77
N TYR A 278 -4.02 -2.19 6.09
CA TYR A 278 -4.82 -1.10 6.65
C TYR A 278 -5.41 -1.48 8.02
N GLU A 279 -5.72 -2.76 8.24
CA GLU A 279 -6.35 -3.25 9.46
C GLU A 279 -5.55 -2.91 10.73
N VAL A 280 -4.22 -2.78 10.62
CA VAL A 280 -3.30 -2.57 11.74
C VAL A 280 -2.18 -1.57 11.45
N GLY A 281 -2.23 -0.91 10.31
CA GLY A 281 -1.15 -0.08 9.79
C GLY A 281 -1.33 1.42 10.05
N CYS A 282 -0.87 2.20 9.07
CA CYS A 282 -0.72 3.65 9.17
C CYS A 282 -2.05 4.40 9.26
N MET A 283 -3.19 3.78 8.91
CA MET A 283 -4.49 4.43 9.03
C MET A 283 -4.92 4.78 10.47
N ASN A 284 -4.33 4.14 11.49
CA ASN A 284 -4.61 4.45 12.89
C ASN A 284 -4.18 5.87 13.28
N THR A 285 -3.06 6.35 12.74
CA THR A 285 -2.50 7.68 13.08
C THR A 285 -3.45 8.83 12.74
N PRO A 286 -3.98 8.98 11.51
CA PRO A 286 -4.97 10.01 11.22
C PRO A 286 -6.33 9.76 11.90
N LEU A 287 -6.69 8.51 12.19
CA LEU A 287 -7.92 8.20 12.95
C LEU A 287 -7.87 8.75 14.37
N GLU A 288 -6.73 8.64 15.05
CA GLU A 288 -6.50 9.25 16.37
C GLU A 288 -6.63 10.78 16.33
N GLY A 289 -6.30 11.38 15.18
CA GLY A 289 -6.47 12.81 14.91
C GLY A 289 -7.89 13.28 14.59
N GLY A 290 -8.86 12.36 14.51
CA GLY A 290 -10.25 12.68 14.18
C GLY A 290 -10.53 12.96 12.70
N TYR A 291 -9.62 12.58 11.79
CA TYR A 291 -9.84 12.69 10.36
C TYR A 291 -10.80 11.63 9.83
N SER A 292 -11.50 11.92 8.72
CA SER A 292 -12.06 10.85 7.91
C SER A 292 -10.91 10.08 7.26
N VAL A 293 -10.97 8.75 7.23
CA VAL A 293 -9.83 7.94 6.77
C VAL A 293 -10.29 6.84 5.82
N LEU A 294 -9.56 6.67 4.72
CA LEU A 294 -9.72 5.57 3.77
C LEU A 294 -8.41 4.77 3.72
N GLY A 295 -8.45 3.60 4.36
CA GLY A 295 -7.38 2.60 4.28
C GLY A 295 -7.67 1.60 3.16
N TRP A 296 -6.61 1.09 2.53
CA TRP A 296 -6.72 0.09 1.46
C TRP A 296 -5.52 -0.86 1.48
N ASN A 297 -5.74 -2.09 1.03
CA ASN A 297 -4.69 -3.10 0.93
C ASN A 297 -4.14 -3.19 -0.50
N HIS A 298 -2.81 -3.21 -0.63
CA HIS A 298 -2.10 -3.41 -1.90
C HIS A 298 -2.64 -4.61 -2.69
N PRO A 299 -2.57 -4.62 -4.03
CA PRO A 299 -2.81 -5.82 -4.84
C PRO A 299 -2.09 -7.06 -4.30
N GLY A 300 -2.87 -8.10 -4.01
CA GLY A 300 -2.40 -9.36 -3.45
C GLY A 300 -2.22 -9.39 -1.92
N PHE A 301 -2.60 -8.34 -1.19
CA PHE A 301 -2.56 -8.29 0.27
C PHE A 301 -3.93 -8.56 0.88
N ALA A 302 -3.97 -9.48 1.85
CA ALA A 302 -5.17 -9.83 2.61
C ALA A 302 -6.38 -10.14 1.71
N GLY A 303 -7.40 -9.27 1.72
CA GLY A 303 -8.56 -9.40 0.85
C GLY A 303 -8.28 -9.07 -0.62
N SER A 304 -7.35 -8.18 -0.91
CA SER A 304 -7.10 -7.68 -2.26
C SER A 304 -6.54 -8.76 -3.19
N THR A 305 -7.03 -8.83 -4.42
CA THR A 305 -6.54 -9.77 -5.45
C THR A 305 -5.36 -9.17 -6.22
N GLY A 306 -4.76 -9.96 -7.11
CA GLY A 306 -3.67 -9.50 -7.98
C GLY A 306 -2.29 -9.64 -7.34
N VAL A 307 -1.35 -8.82 -7.83
CA VAL A 307 0.05 -8.82 -7.39
C VAL A 307 0.61 -7.39 -7.41
N PRO A 308 1.55 -7.04 -6.52
CA PRO A 308 1.99 -5.65 -6.33
C PRO A 308 3.12 -5.28 -7.31
N PHE A 309 2.80 -5.18 -8.60
CA PHE A 309 3.66 -4.50 -9.57
C PHE A 309 3.35 -3.01 -9.61
N PRO A 310 4.29 -2.14 -10.04
CA PRO A 310 4.08 -0.69 -10.10
C PRO A 310 2.78 -0.28 -10.81
N GLN A 311 2.40 -0.97 -11.89
CA GLN A 311 1.16 -0.69 -12.62
C GLN A 311 -0.09 -1.07 -11.83
N ASN A 312 -0.07 -2.21 -11.13
CA ASN A 312 -1.19 -2.66 -10.31
C ASN A 312 -1.39 -1.73 -9.11
N GLU A 313 -0.31 -1.27 -8.48
CA GLU A 313 -0.34 -0.26 -7.42
C GLU A 313 -1.03 1.03 -7.88
N ALA A 314 -0.63 1.55 -9.04
CA ALA A 314 -1.24 2.75 -9.62
C ALA A 314 -2.71 2.54 -9.99
N ASN A 315 -3.06 1.40 -10.60
CA ASN A 315 -4.46 1.06 -10.92
C ASN A 315 -5.33 0.95 -9.66
N ALA A 316 -4.79 0.39 -8.57
CA ALA A 316 -5.48 0.27 -7.29
C ALA A 316 -5.69 1.64 -6.64
N MET A 317 -4.66 2.48 -6.62
CA MET A 317 -4.77 3.84 -6.07
C MET A 317 -5.74 4.71 -6.86
N ASP A 318 -5.77 4.56 -8.17
CA ASP A 318 -6.71 5.26 -9.05
C ASP A 318 -8.17 5.00 -8.68
N VAL A 319 -8.56 3.73 -8.55
CA VAL A 319 -9.95 3.38 -8.17
C VAL A 319 -10.26 3.82 -6.73
N VAL A 320 -9.28 3.83 -5.82
CA VAL A 320 -9.43 4.34 -4.45
C VAL A 320 -9.74 5.84 -4.45
N ILE A 321 -9.03 6.64 -5.24
CA ILE A 321 -9.28 8.10 -5.37
C ILE A 321 -10.65 8.34 -6.03
N GLN A 322 -10.97 7.62 -7.10
CA GLN A 322 -12.27 7.75 -7.77
C GLN A 322 -13.43 7.38 -6.85
N PHE A 323 -13.28 6.33 -6.03
CA PHE A 323 -14.26 5.99 -5.02
C PHE A 323 -14.45 7.11 -4.00
N ALA A 324 -13.35 7.70 -3.51
CA ALA A 324 -13.39 8.82 -2.58
C ALA A 324 -14.15 10.04 -3.16
N VAL A 325 -13.89 10.37 -4.42
CA VAL A 325 -14.51 11.53 -5.09
C VAL A 325 -15.96 11.26 -5.47
N HIS A 326 -16.20 10.19 -6.23
CA HIS A 326 -17.49 9.97 -6.88
C HIS A 326 -18.50 9.24 -6.00
N LYS A 327 -18.06 8.46 -5.00
CA LYS A 327 -18.95 7.71 -4.10
C LYS A 327 -19.01 8.28 -2.69
N LEU A 328 -17.88 8.66 -2.11
CA LEU A 328 -17.83 9.21 -0.75
C LEU A 328 -18.08 10.73 -0.70
N GLY A 329 -17.92 11.41 -1.84
CA GLY A 329 -18.26 12.81 -2.03
C GLY A 329 -17.23 13.80 -1.50
N PHE A 330 -15.96 13.40 -1.37
CA PHE A 330 -14.87 14.32 -1.05
C PHE A 330 -14.35 15.01 -2.32
N GLN A 331 -13.98 16.27 -2.21
CA GLN A 331 -13.27 16.98 -3.27
C GLN A 331 -11.78 16.64 -3.21
N LEU A 332 -11.06 16.68 -4.35
CA LEU A 332 -9.60 16.45 -4.35
C LEU A 332 -8.87 17.41 -3.39
N SER A 333 -9.32 18.66 -3.29
CA SER A 333 -8.80 19.68 -2.37
C SER A 333 -9.05 19.40 -0.88
N GLU A 334 -9.83 18.37 -0.55
CA GLU A 334 -10.13 17.91 0.81
C GLU A 334 -9.39 16.59 1.13
N ILE A 335 -8.60 16.06 0.19
CA ILE A 335 -7.88 14.80 0.34
C ILE A 335 -6.41 15.04 0.69
N VAL A 336 -5.95 14.42 1.76
CA VAL A 336 -4.53 14.25 2.08
C VAL A 336 -4.13 12.81 1.79
N VAL A 337 -3.03 12.61 1.09
CA VAL A 337 -2.45 11.27 0.93
C VAL A 337 -1.35 11.09 1.96
N TYR A 338 -1.49 10.09 2.82
CA TYR A 338 -0.50 9.69 3.81
C TYR A 338 0.09 8.35 3.41
N ALA A 339 1.42 8.26 3.38
CA ALA A 339 2.10 7.03 3.02
C ALA A 339 3.24 6.69 3.95
N TRP A 340 3.41 5.40 4.18
CA TRP A 340 4.52 4.85 4.93
C TRP A 340 5.42 3.99 4.02
N SER A 341 6.73 4.19 4.09
CA SER A 341 7.71 3.34 3.41
C SER A 341 7.47 3.23 1.90
N ILE A 342 7.41 2.02 1.35
CA ILE A 342 7.17 1.75 -0.07
C ILE A 342 5.87 2.35 -0.60
N GLY A 343 4.86 2.55 0.26
CA GLY A 343 3.61 3.21 -0.11
C GLY A 343 3.82 4.63 -0.63
N GLY A 344 4.97 5.24 -0.31
CA GLY A 344 5.38 6.53 -0.83
C GLY A 344 5.45 6.59 -2.36
N PHE A 345 5.77 5.49 -3.04
CA PHE A 345 5.70 5.41 -4.50
C PHE A 345 4.26 5.56 -5.00
N THR A 346 3.32 4.82 -4.39
CA THR A 346 1.91 4.86 -4.79
C THR A 346 1.30 6.23 -4.49
N ALA A 347 1.68 6.84 -3.38
CA ALA A 347 1.24 8.17 -3.00
C ALA A 347 1.84 9.29 -3.86
N SER A 348 3.13 9.20 -4.24
CA SER A 348 3.71 10.15 -5.20
C SER A 348 3.08 10.03 -6.57
N TRP A 349 2.70 8.82 -7.00
CA TRP A 349 1.93 8.63 -8.23
C TRP A 349 0.54 9.28 -8.14
N ALA A 350 -0.15 9.14 -7.00
CA ALA A 350 -1.47 9.74 -6.79
C ALA A 350 -1.44 11.27 -6.95
N VAL A 351 -0.55 11.96 -6.25
CA VAL A 351 -0.50 13.44 -6.30
C VAL A 351 0.07 13.98 -7.61
N MET A 352 0.86 13.17 -8.33
CA MET A 352 1.28 13.51 -9.70
C MET A 352 0.09 13.44 -10.67
N SER A 353 -0.77 12.42 -10.52
CA SER A 353 -1.90 12.17 -11.41
C SER A 353 -3.12 13.03 -11.09
N TYR A 354 -3.28 13.39 -9.82
CA TYR A 354 -4.37 14.21 -9.28
C TYR A 354 -3.77 15.44 -8.58
N PRO A 355 -3.29 16.44 -9.33
CA PRO A 355 -2.54 17.57 -8.78
C PRO A 355 -3.36 18.47 -7.85
N GLU A 356 -4.70 18.39 -7.88
CA GLU A 356 -5.61 19.12 -7.01
C GLU A 356 -5.70 18.53 -5.59
N ILE A 357 -5.07 17.37 -5.33
CA ILE A 357 -4.98 16.78 -3.98
C ILE A 357 -4.40 17.81 -3.00
N GLN A 358 -5.01 17.91 -1.82
CA GLN A 358 -4.73 18.95 -0.83
C GLN A 358 -3.28 18.99 -0.36
N ALA A 359 -2.71 17.82 -0.04
CA ALA A 359 -1.37 17.68 0.49
C ALA A 359 -0.86 16.22 0.47
N LEU A 360 0.45 16.06 0.57
CA LEU A 360 1.13 14.78 0.71
C LEU A 360 1.94 14.70 2.02
N VAL A 361 1.79 13.59 2.76
CA VAL A 361 2.63 13.26 3.92
C VAL A 361 3.34 11.93 3.66
N LEU A 362 4.67 11.94 3.66
CA LEU A 362 5.51 10.75 3.45
C LEU A 362 6.30 10.44 4.72
N ASP A 363 5.97 9.34 5.39
CA ASP A 363 6.70 8.83 6.56
C ASP A 363 7.63 7.69 6.17
N ALA A 364 8.91 7.81 6.52
CA ALA A 364 9.92 6.78 6.29
C ALA A 364 10.01 6.33 4.83
N SER A 365 9.84 7.25 3.89
CA SER A 365 9.85 6.97 2.45
C SER A 365 11.22 7.22 1.80
N PHE A 366 11.35 6.86 0.52
CA PHE A 366 12.59 6.92 -0.25
C PHE A 366 12.41 7.53 -1.63
N ASP A 367 13.53 7.97 -2.21
CA ASP A 367 13.56 8.59 -3.54
C ASP A 367 13.52 7.58 -4.69
N ASP A 368 14.25 6.48 -4.56
CA ASP A 368 14.42 5.45 -5.59
C ASP A 368 14.67 4.09 -4.94
N LEU A 369 14.05 3.03 -5.47
CA LEU A 369 14.24 1.67 -4.97
C LEU A 369 15.64 1.10 -5.24
N LEU A 370 16.28 1.47 -6.36
CA LEU A 370 17.49 0.77 -6.82
C LEU A 370 18.61 0.74 -5.76
N PRO A 371 18.96 1.85 -5.07
CA PRO A 371 19.98 1.82 -4.02
C PRO A 371 19.64 0.86 -2.87
N LEU A 372 18.37 0.75 -2.48
CA LEU A 372 17.91 -0.15 -1.43
C LEU A 372 17.97 -1.62 -1.88
N ALA A 373 17.60 -1.90 -3.13
CA ALA A 373 17.73 -3.24 -3.70
C ALA A 373 19.19 -3.69 -3.79
N LEU A 374 20.11 -2.79 -4.14
CA LEU A 374 21.54 -3.09 -4.21
C LEU A 374 22.17 -3.32 -2.83
N LYS A 375 21.66 -2.70 -1.76
CA LYS A 375 22.09 -2.99 -0.37
C LYS A 375 21.85 -4.45 0.02
N VAL A 376 20.69 -4.99 -0.38
CA VAL A 376 20.24 -6.32 0.07
C VAL A 376 20.83 -7.45 -0.78
N MET A 377 21.14 -7.17 -2.04
CA MET A 377 21.59 -8.19 -3.00
C MET A 377 23.12 -8.29 -3.06
N PRO A 378 23.69 -9.46 -3.40
CA PRO A 378 25.13 -9.60 -3.57
C PRO A 378 25.70 -8.68 -4.65
N ASP A 379 26.87 -8.08 -4.41
CA ASP A 379 27.52 -7.15 -5.34
C ASP A 379 27.76 -7.74 -6.74
N SER A 380 28.03 -9.05 -6.82
CA SER A 380 28.20 -9.77 -8.08
C SER A 380 26.95 -9.75 -8.98
N TRP A 381 25.77 -9.46 -8.42
CA TRP A 381 24.50 -9.41 -9.14
C TRP A 381 24.09 -7.99 -9.51
N ARG A 382 24.90 -6.97 -9.21
CA ARG A 382 24.58 -5.55 -9.41
C ARG A 382 24.04 -5.23 -10.82
N PRO A 383 24.62 -5.70 -11.94
CA PRO A 383 24.07 -5.42 -13.27
C PRO A 383 22.66 -6.03 -13.49
N LEU A 384 22.46 -7.26 -13.02
CA LEU A 384 21.20 -8.00 -13.13
C LEU A 384 20.10 -7.36 -12.29
N VAL A 385 20.42 -7.00 -11.03
CA VAL A 385 19.50 -6.30 -10.12
C VAL A 385 19.12 -4.94 -10.71
N THR A 386 20.10 -4.18 -11.21
CA THR A 386 19.86 -2.90 -11.85
C THR A 386 18.91 -3.03 -13.03
N HIS A 387 19.15 -4.00 -13.92
CA HIS A 387 18.26 -4.25 -15.06
C HIS A 387 16.86 -4.65 -14.60
N THR A 388 16.75 -5.61 -13.67
CA THR A 388 15.47 -6.13 -13.16
C THR A 388 14.64 -5.05 -12.51
N VAL A 389 15.23 -4.26 -11.60
CA VAL A 389 14.54 -3.16 -10.91
C VAL A 389 14.07 -2.12 -11.92
N ARG A 390 14.95 -1.66 -12.81
CA ARG A 390 14.58 -0.60 -13.78
C ARG A 390 13.55 -1.04 -14.81
N GLN A 391 13.47 -2.33 -15.15
CA GLN A 391 12.48 -2.81 -16.10
C GLN A 391 11.13 -3.17 -15.46
N TYR A 392 11.14 -3.84 -14.30
CA TYR A 392 9.93 -4.44 -13.76
C TYR A 392 9.44 -3.78 -12.46
N MET A 393 10.33 -3.15 -11.70
CA MET A 393 10.04 -2.61 -10.36
C MET A 393 10.59 -1.18 -10.22
N ASN A 394 10.40 -0.32 -11.23
CA ASN A 394 10.97 1.02 -11.22
C ASN A 394 10.17 1.96 -10.30
N LEU A 395 10.40 1.85 -9.00
CA LEU A 395 9.80 2.71 -7.99
C LEU A 395 10.67 3.95 -7.79
N ASN A 396 10.41 5.00 -8.59
CA ASN A 396 11.06 6.29 -8.47
C ASN A 396 10.06 7.33 -7.96
N SER A 397 9.96 7.43 -6.64
CA SER A 397 9.04 8.35 -5.97
C SER A 397 9.45 9.80 -6.17
N ALA A 398 10.75 10.09 -6.29
CA ALA A 398 11.23 11.45 -6.45
C ALA A 398 10.80 12.07 -7.79
N ASP A 399 10.92 11.34 -8.91
CA ASP A 399 10.51 11.88 -10.21
C ASP A 399 9.00 12.14 -10.28
N GLN A 400 8.20 11.32 -9.58
CA GLN A 400 6.75 11.54 -9.46
C GLN A 400 6.46 12.74 -8.54
N LEU A 401 7.12 12.82 -7.39
CA LEU A 401 6.93 13.87 -6.40
C LEU A 401 7.29 15.26 -6.96
N CYS A 402 8.35 15.37 -7.77
CA CYS A 402 8.74 16.62 -8.40
C CYS A 402 7.65 17.20 -9.31
N LYS A 403 6.71 16.39 -9.80
CA LYS A 403 5.61 16.87 -10.64
C LYS A 403 4.44 17.43 -9.83
N TYR A 404 4.40 17.17 -8.53
CA TYR A 404 3.36 17.67 -7.66
C TYR A 404 3.68 19.09 -7.19
N GLN A 405 2.70 19.99 -7.36
CA GLN A 405 2.83 21.42 -7.05
C GLN A 405 2.36 21.76 -5.63
N GLY A 406 1.63 20.86 -4.98
CA GLY A 406 1.04 21.12 -3.67
C GLY A 406 1.99 20.94 -2.49
N PRO A 407 1.47 21.09 -1.26
CA PRO A 407 2.22 20.97 -0.01
C PRO A 407 2.71 19.54 0.27
N VAL A 408 3.96 19.41 0.72
CA VAL A 408 4.60 18.11 1.02
C VAL A 408 5.25 18.16 2.41
N LEU A 409 5.01 17.13 3.22
CA LEU A 409 5.73 16.87 4.46
C LEU A 409 6.46 15.53 4.36
N LEU A 410 7.77 15.56 4.59
CA LEU A 410 8.61 14.38 4.73
C LEU A 410 8.89 14.15 6.22
N ILE A 411 8.61 12.95 6.72
CA ILE A 411 8.96 12.52 8.07
C ILE A 411 10.12 11.54 7.94
N ARG A 412 11.30 11.97 8.36
CA ARG A 412 12.53 11.17 8.35
C ARG A 412 12.71 10.54 9.72
N ARG A 413 12.68 9.21 9.75
CA ARG A 413 13.02 8.42 10.93
C ARG A 413 14.53 8.37 11.10
N THR A 414 15.04 8.85 12.23
CA THR A 414 16.49 9.01 12.43
C THR A 414 17.22 7.68 12.68
N LYS A 415 16.52 6.66 13.19
CA LYS A 415 17.06 5.31 13.48
C LYS A 415 16.56 4.26 12.49
N ASP A 416 16.28 4.65 11.25
CA ASP A 416 15.68 3.78 10.24
C ASP A 416 16.65 2.72 9.69
N GLU A 417 16.35 1.45 9.92
CA GLU A 417 17.15 0.32 9.50
C GLU A 417 16.82 -0.20 8.08
N ILE A 418 15.66 0.19 7.54
CA ILE A 418 15.11 -0.33 6.28
C ILE A 418 15.43 0.60 5.11
N ILE A 419 15.28 1.91 5.30
CA ILE A 419 15.39 2.94 4.26
C ILE A 419 16.78 3.61 4.24
N THR A 420 17.75 3.01 4.92
CA THR A 420 19.17 3.35 4.86
C THR A 420 19.93 2.46 3.88
N THR A 421 21.02 2.92 3.26
CA THR A 421 21.84 2.08 2.35
C THR A 421 23.01 1.36 3.00
N THR A 422 23.43 1.77 4.20
CA THR A 422 24.57 1.18 4.93
C THR A 422 24.11 0.58 6.25
N GLY A 423 23.34 1.32 7.04
CA GLY A 423 22.74 0.87 8.31
C GLY A 423 22.11 2.03 9.09
N PRO A 424 21.44 1.75 10.23
CA PRO A 424 20.75 2.78 11.02
C PRO A 424 21.70 3.78 11.70
N GLU A 425 22.96 3.42 11.93
CA GLU A 425 23.99 4.30 12.53
C GLU A 425 24.46 5.41 11.57
N ASP A 426 24.25 5.22 10.26
CA ASP A 426 24.61 6.19 9.23
C ASP A 426 23.36 6.90 8.72
N ILE A 427 22.97 7.95 9.44
CA ILE A 427 21.79 8.78 9.13
C ILE A 427 21.87 9.39 7.74
N MET A 428 23.07 9.63 7.21
CA MET A 428 23.27 10.21 5.89
C MET A 428 22.89 9.23 4.77
N SER A 429 22.95 7.94 5.04
CA SER A 429 22.52 6.89 4.11
C SER A 429 21.00 6.75 3.96
N ASN A 430 20.22 7.45 4.80
CA ASN A 430 18.75 7.44 4.74
C ASN A 430 18.27 8.01 3.39
N ARG A 431 17.46 7.25 2.65
CA ARG A 431 16.98 7.66 1.32
C ARG A 431 16.01 8.84 1.36
N GLY A 432 15.38 9.13 2.51
CA GLY A 432 14.60 10.34 2.72
C GLY A 432 15.42 11.62 2.50
N ASN A 433 16.73 11.59 2.80
CA ASN A 433 17.65 12.70 2.53
C ASN A 433 17.71 13.03 1.03
N ASN A 434 17.82 11.99 0.20
CA ASN A 434 17.89 12.13 -1.25
C ASN A 434 16.55 12.58 -1.83
N LEU A 435 15.43 12.14 -1.22
CA LEU A 435 14.09 12.56 -1.60
C LEU A 435 13.90 14.06 -1.37
N LEU A 436 14.27 14.57 -0.18
CA LEU A 436 14.23 16.00 0.13
C LEU A 436 15.11 16.81 -0.83
N LEU A 437 16.36 16.39 -1.01
CA LEU A 437 17.31 17.11 -1.87
C LEU A 437 16.78 17.20 -3.31
N LYS A 438 16.29 16.10 -3.89
CA LYS A 438 15.71 16.12 -5.24
C LYS A 438 14.48 17.02 -5.34
N LEU A 439 13.59 16.98 -4.36
CA LEU A 439 12.40 17.83 -4.32
C LEU A 439 12.77 19.31 -4.28
N LEU A 440 13.67 19.69 -3.37
CA LEU A 440 14.10 21.09 -3.24
C LEU A 440 14.90 21.54 -4.46
N GLN A 441 15.78 20.69 -5.01
CA GLN A 441 16.52 21.00 -6.24
C GLN A 441 15.59 21.25 -7.43
N PHE A 442 14.48 20.52 -7.51
CA PHE A 442 13.46 20.77 -8.50
C PHE A 442 12.68 22.06 -8.21
N ARG A 443 12.20 22.26 -6.97
CA ARG A 443 11.32 23.39 -6.63
C ARG A 443 12.06 24.73 -6.58
N TYR A 444 13.31 24.75 -6.14
CA TYR A 444 14.10 25.94 -5.87
C TYR A 444 15.53 25.82 -6.42
N PRO A 445 15.71 25.62 -7.74
CA PRO A 445 17.01 25.33 -8.34
C PRO A 445 18.08 26.39 -8.04
N GLN A 446 17.70 27.67 -7.99
CA GLN A 446 18.66 28.76 -7.74
C GLN A 446 19.05 28.90 -6.25
N VAL A 447 18.23 28.39 -5.32
CA VAL A 447 18.61 28.24 -3.91
C VAL A 447 19.52 27.02 -3.73
N MET A 448 19.19 25.93 -4.42
CA MET A 448 19.83 24.62 -4.30
C MET A 448 21.10 24.47 -5.14
N THR A 449 21.92 25.53 -5.17
CA THR A 449 23.30 25.47 -5.66
C THR A 449 24.18 24.59 -4.76
N ASP A 450 25.42 24.31 -5.18
CA ASP A 450 26.35 23.47 -4.42
C ASP A 450 26.49 23.88 -2.96
N ASP A 451 26.47 25.19 -2.67
CA ASP A 451 26.52 25.73 -1.32
C ASP A 451 25.26 25.47 -0.50
N GLY A 452 24.07 25.66 -1.09
CA GLY A 452 22.81 25.34 -0.43
C GLY A 452 22.69 23.85 -0.14
N VAL A 453 23.09 23.00 -1.10
CA VAL A 453 23.15 21.54 -0.93
C VAL A 453 24.13 21.16 0.18
N ARG A 454 25.31 21.78 0.25
CA ARG A 454 26.28 21.53 1.35
C ARG A 454 25.72 21.92 2.72
N ALA A 455 25.06 23.08 2.83
CA ALA A 455 24.44 23.51 4.08
C ALA A 455 23.36 22.53 4.54
N ILE A 456 22.47 22.12 3.64
CA ILE A 456 21.44 21.12 3.94
C ILE A 456 22.07 19.78 4.32
N ARG A 457 23.13 19.33 3.63
CA ARG A 457 23.83 18.08 4.00
C ARG A 457 24.45 18.14 5.40
N ALA A 458 24.97 19.30 5.83
CA ALA A 458 25.45 19.49 7.19
C ALA A 458 24.30 19.35 8.20
N TRP A 459 23.13 19.94 7.91
CA TRP A 459 21.94 19.78 8.74
C TRP A 459 21.41 18.34 8.75
N LEU A 460 21.38 17.65 7.61
CA LEU A 460 20.94 16.25 7.52
C LEU A 460 21.88 15.28 8.24
N ALA A 461 23.14 15.64 8.43
CA ALA A 461 24.12 14.85 9.17
C ALA A 461 23.98 14.97 10.69
N ALA A 462 23.21 15.95 11.17
CA ALA A 462 22.91 16.09 12.58
C ALA A 462 22.10 14.89 13.08
N SER A 463 22.53 14.33 14.21
CA SER A 463 21.95 13.09 14.78
C SER A 463 20.81 13.36 15.75
N ASN A 464 20.65 14.61 16.21
CA ASN A 464 19.65 15.02 17.19
C ASN A 464 19.26 16.50 17.01
N HIS A 465 18.16 16.90 17.66
CA HIS A 465 17.63 18.26 17.56
C HIS A 465 18.58 19.36 18.05
N VAL A 466 19.52 19.06 18.96
CA VAL A 466 20.48 20.05 19.46
C VAL A 466 21.51 20.36 18.37
N GLU A 467 22.05 19.34 17.72
CA GLU A 467 22.95 19.51 16.57
C GLU A 467 22.25 20.18 15.38
N GLU A 468 21.01 19.80 15.09
CA GLU A 468 20.20 20.45 14.05
C GLU A 468 20.06 21.96 14.32
N ALA A 469 19.70 22.32 15.56
CA ALA A 469 19.56 23.70 15.98
C ALA A 469 20.90 24.46 15.97
N ALA A 470 22.00 23.79 16.31
CA ALA A 470 23.34 24.37 16.24
C ALA A 470 23.76 24.68 14.80
N VAL A 471 23.52 23.76 13.85
CA VAL A 471 23.74 24.03 12.43
C VAL A 471 22.87 25.19 11.97
N TYR A 472 21.57 25.17 12.27
CA TYR A 472 20.64 26.24 11.91
C TYR A 472 21.08 27.61 12.44
N SER A 473 21.53 27.67 13.70
CA SER A 473 22.02 28.91 14.32
C SER A 473 23.36 29.37 13.74
N SER A 474 24.24 28.43 13.34
CA SER A 474 25.56 28.76 12.78
C SER A 474 25.50 29.46 11.41
N TYR A 475 24.40 29.27 10.67
CA TYR A 475 24.12 29.97 9.43
C TYR A 475 23.21 31.20 9.63
N GLU A 476 22.96 31.59 10.89
CA GLU A 476 22.18 32.78 11.25
C GLU A 476 20.83 32.87 10.52
N VAL A 477 20.15 31.72 10.39
CA VAL A 477 18.92 31.64 9.57
C VAL A 477 17.81 32.46 10.22
N ASP A 478 17.36 33.49 9.49
CA ASP A 478 16.22 34.32 9.86
C ASP A 478 14.93 33.80 9.19
N ASP A 479 14.05 33.17 9.98
CA ASP A 479 12.76 32.63 9.52
C ASP A 479 11.86 33.72 8.91
N ASP A 480 11.80 34.92 9.51
CA ASP A 480 10.91 36.00 9.08
C ASP A 480 11.38 36.59 7.75
N TRP A 481 12.70 36.79 7.62
CA TRP A 481 13.30 37.18 6.35
C TRP A 481 13.05 36.12 5.26
N CYS A 482 13.25 34.83 5.55
CA CYS A 482 12.99 33.75 4.59
C CYS A 482 11.53 33.73 4.12
N VAL A 483 10.57 33.88 5.03
CA VAL A 483 9.13 33.97 4.69
C VAL A 483 8.87 35.18 3.81
N SER A 484 9.39 36.36 4.17
CA SER A 484 9.21 37.59 3.41
C SER A 484 9.73 37.47 1.98
N VAL A 485 10.92 36.88 1.78
CA VAL A 485 11.51 36.66 0.45
C VAL A 485 10.63 35.73 -0.39
N LEU A 486 10.16 34.62 0.20
CA LEU A 486 9.32 33.69 -0.55
C LEU A 486 7.95 34.29 -0.89
N GLN A 487 7.37 35.09 0.01
CA GLN A 487 6.08 35.75 -0.22
C GLN A 487 6.15 36.83 -1.32
N SER A 488 7.25 37.61 -1.36
CA SER A 488 7.44 38.58 -2.45
C SER A 488 7.54 37.87 -3.80
N TYR A 489 8.31 36.78 -3.88
CA TYR A 489 8.42 35.97 -5.09
C TYR A 489 7.09 35.35 -5.55
N LYS A 490 6.27 34.85 -4.61
CA LYS A 490 4.95 34.27 -4.91
C LYS A 490 3.96 35.30 -5.45
N THR A 491 4.10 36.57 -5.06
CA THR A 491 3.22 37.66 -5.51
C THR A 491 3.61 38.17 -6.90
N GLU A 492 4.87 38.04 -7.28
CA GLU A 492 5.44 38.63 -8.51
C GLU A 492 5.47 37.70 -9.74
N ARG A 493 5.27 36.38 -9.61
CA ARG A 493 5.38 35.40 -10.71
C ARG A 493 4.32 34.29 -10.69
N ASP A 494 4.15 33.62 -11.84
CA ASP A 494 3.25 32.47 -12.01
C ASP A 494 3.54 31.34 -10.99
N VAL A 495 2.45 30.79 -10.43
CA VAL A 495 2.33 30.13 -9.11
C VAL A 495 2.93 28.71 -9.05
N PHE A 496 3.66 28.27 -10.07
CA PHE A 496 4.11 26.87 -10.20
C PHE A 496 5.62 26.73 -10.05
N PHE A 497 6.06 25.65 -9.42
CA PHE A 497 7.46 25.24 -9.40
C PHE A 497 7.92 24.80 -10.80
N PRO A 498 9.18 25.06 -11.18
CA PRO A 498 10.28 25.57 -10.36
C PRO A 498 10.26 27.10 -10.15
N TRP A 499 10.65 27.55 -8.95
CA TRP A 499 10.83 28.96 -8.63
C TRP A 499 12.28 29.39 -8.85
N SER A 500 12.46 30.57 -9.46
CA SER A 500 13.80 31.17 -9.68
C SER A 500 14.32 31.96 -8.49
N VAL A 501 13.70 31.85 -7.32
CA VAL A 501 14.18 32.49 -6.09
C VAL A 501 15.61 32.05 -5.79
N GLY A 502 16.50 33.00 -5.51
CA GLY A 502 17.93 32.74 -5.32
C GLY A 502 18.86 33.23 -6.43
N GLU A 503 18.33 33.63 -7.59
CA GLU A 503 19.14 34.07 -8.74
C GLU A 503 20.03 35.28 -8.42
N ASP A 504 19.46 36.31 -7.79
CA ASP A 504 20.15 37.55 -7.42
C ASP A 504 20.56 37.61 -5.94
N MET A 505 20.51 36.46 -5.24
CA MET A 505 20.78 36.41 -3.79
C MET A 505 22.26 36.20 -3.50
N THR A 506 22.73 36.75 -2.39
CA THR A 506 24.07 36.47 -1.88
C THR A 506 24.21 34.99 -1.51
N LEU A 507 25.46 34.53 -1.45
CA LEU A 507 25.77 33.17 -1.00
C LEU A 507 25.13 32.84 0.35
N GLU A 508 25.18 33.78 1.29
CA GLU A 508 24.63 33.60 2.63
C GLU A 508 23.11 33.51 2.61
N GLY A 509 22.45 34.42 1.88
CA GLY A 509 21.00 34.38 1.74
C GLY A 509 20.48 33.07 1.14
N ARG A 510 21.21 32.49 0.16
CA ARG A 510 20.86 31.18 -0.41
C ARG A 510 21.00 30.05 0.60
N ARG A 511 22.04 30.05 1.44
CA ARG A 511 22.25 29.02 2.47
C ARG A 511 21.17 29.08 3.54
N GLN A 512 20.83 30.28 3.99
CA GLN A 512 19.74 30.49 4.94
C GLN A 512 18.42 29.96 4.40
N LEU A 513 18.07 30.36 3.17
CA LEU A 513 16.83 29.94 2.53
C LEU A 513 16.80 28.41 2.29
N ALA A 514 17.93 27.81 1.91
CA ALA A 514 18.05 26.35 1.74
C ALA A 514 17.74 25.60 3.05
N LEU A 515 18.34 26.02 4.16
CA LEU A 515 18.13 25.42 5.48
C LEU A 515 16.70 25.64 5.99
N PHE A 516 16.16 26.84 5.81
CA PHE A 516 14.77 27.15 6.13
C PHE A 516 13.81 26.21 5.38
N LEU A 517 13.96 26.08 4.06
CA LEU A 517 13.14 25.19 3.25
C LEU A 517 13.29 23.73 3.68
N ALA A 518 14.51 23.25 3.93
CA ALA A 518 14.74 21.89 4.43
C ALA A 518 13.94 21.60 5.71
N ARG A 519 13.94 22.54 6.68
CA ARG A 519 13.21 22.43 7.94
C ARG A 519 11.68 22.51 7.77
N LYS A 520 11.17 23.25 6.78
CA LYS A 520 9.72 23.31 6.50
C LYS A 520 9.20 22.07 5.78
N TYR A 521 10.02 21.43 4.93
CA TYR A 521 9.63 20.25 4.16
C TYR A 521 9.92 18.93 4.86
N MET A 522 10.89 18.87 5.78
CA MET A 522 11.27 17.65 6.48
C MET A 522 11.27 17.82 8.00
N ARG A 523 10.66 16.85 8.69
CA ARG A 523 10.73 16.68 10.15
C ARG A 523 11.46 15.39 10.49
N ASN A 524 12.29 15.45 11.52
CA ASN A 524 12.92 14.27 12.09
C ASN A 524 12.05 13.68 13.20
N PHE A 525 11.91 12.36 13.19
CA PHE A 525 11.23 11.58 14.23
C PHE A 525 12.20 10.55 14.80
N ASP A 526 12.51 10.63 16.09
CA ASP A 526 13.49 9.76 16.74
C ASP A 526 12.95 8.35 16.99
N SER A 527 13.00 7.52 15.94
CA SER A 527 12.40 6.19 15.97
C SER A 527 12.96 5.26 14.88
N THR A 528 12.78 3.96 15.09
CA THR A 528 13.00 2.89 14.10
C THR A 528 11.88 2.82 13.06
N HIS A 529 12.07 2.04 11.98
CA HIS A 529 11.19 2.02 10.82
C HIS A 529 9.75 1.58 11.13
N CYS A 530 9.57 0.54 11.93
CA CYS A 530 8.27 -0.11 12.17
C CYS A 530 7.48 0.42 13.38
N THR A 531 8.01 1.42 14.08
CA THR A 531 7.29 2.02 15.22
C THR A 531 6.10 2.86 14.71
N PRO A 532 4.88 2.70 15.24
CA PRO A 532 3.75 3.52 14.79
C PRO A 532 4.03 5.02 14.92
N LEU A 533 3.66 5.80 13.89
CA LEU A 533 3.77 7.26 13.96
C LEU A 533 2.68 7.79 14.90
N PRO A 534 3.01 8.52 15.97
CA PRO A 534 1.99 9.11 16.82
C PRO A 534 1.29 10.27 16.08
N TYR A 535 0.01 10.49 16.40
CA TYR A 535 -0.77 11.58 15.78
C TYR A 535 -0.09 12.95 15.93
N SER A 536 0.63 13.21 17.02
CA SER A 536 1.35 14.48 17.23
C SER A 536 2.39 14.80 16.15
N GLU A 537 2.91 13.81 15.46
CA GLU A 537 3.84 13.99 14.32
C GLU A 537 3.12 14.08 12.97
N PHE A 538 1.84 13.67 12.91
CA PHE A 538 1.00 13.82 11.72
C PHE A 538 0.41 15.24 11.65
N THR A 539 1.23 16.17 11.18
CA THR A 539 0.84 17.58 11.02
C THR A 539 0.56 17.96 9.57
N ALA A 540 -0.27 18.98 9.37
CA ALA A 540 -0.49 19.55 8.04
C ALA A 540 0.84 20.01 7.40
N PRO A 541 1.11 19.66 6.13
CA PRO A 541 2.30 20.15 5.45
C PRO A 541 2.36 21.67 5.34
N TRP A 542 3.57 22.22 5.38
CA TRP A 542 3.79 23.67 5.35
C TRP A 542 3.22 24.32 4.08
N ARG A 543 2.58 25.46 4.27
CA ARG A 543 2.05 26.34 3.22
C ARG A 543 2.60 27.74 3.45
N LEU A 544 3.12 28.36 2.39
CA LEU A 544 3.62 29.73 2.39
C LEU A 544 2.49 30.76 2.31
#